data_AF-A0A818A998-F1
#
_entry.id   AF-A0A818A998-F1
#
_cell.length_a   1.000
_cell.length_b   1.000
_cell.length_c   1.000
_cell.angle_alpha   90.00
_cell.angle_beta   90.00
_cell.angle_gamma   90.00
#
_symmetry.space_group_name_H-M   'P 1'
#
loop_
_entity.id
_entity.type
_entity.pdbx_description
1 polymer ?
#
loop_
_entity_poly.entity_id
_entity_poly.type
_entity_poly.pdbx_seq_one_letter_code
_entity_poly.pdbx_strand_id
1 'polypeptide(L)'
;MAKTNQVSIWEVSTNDRHNKLNSHVDDDEEGRPSKYQRSLAAFENLKCCCSCSSPIFIGFVIGALVAGIVLATVVSIYVVDSVVRRRLALRLLAQQQLQPPPQQRLQPLLRQLLAQQQLRPVQLQRLQPQRLQQVRALPLQALQALPLQLPAQHQLRPVQPQRLRAPLPLAQQQLLQQVHHQHRLVLQLRLLQQPQRLRASLPLAQQQLLQQVHHQHRLVLQLRLLQQPQLLRQALLHQLHQCRRQLQLVLPQQPLQQQHHKQQRVQLQVQQQHQLQLRQQRLVRCTTCVTFDNIPGQLATTGVVPNGYNNLNWTNVWYVNASTEPTSGYEYAVTSPPFVGTNPGGATVKITSANGTSFAFDSVIVTSAWRDDLYWVIYGYRNGVNTVAGGFYMQVANQTIISCGSCTNLDTLYFVVSGGTPHVGLAQTGYESAFDNLCISFGY
;
A
#
# COMPACT_ATOMS: atom_id res chain seq x y z
N MET A 1 6.98 31.44 60.41
CA MET A 1 8.02 32.01 59.54
C MET A 1 7.67 31.68 58.10
N ALA A 2 6.95 32.59 57.44
CA ALA A 2 6.57 32.50 56.04
C ALA A 2 6.60 33.91 55.48
N LYS A 3 7.32 34.14 54.38
CA LYS A 3 7.33 35.42 53.66
C LYS A 3 6.68 35.21 52.29
N THR A 4 5.48 35.74 52.18
CA THR A 4 4.81 36.20 50.96
C THR A 4 5.64 37.29 50.30
N ASN A 5 5.67 37.32 48.96
CA ASN A 5 5.90 38.55 48.20
C ASN A 5 5.14 38.52 46.88
N GLN A 6 4.41 39.60 46.67
CA GLN A 6 3.56 39.94 45.54
C GLN A 6 4.22 41.05 44.71
N VAL A 7 3.95 41.04 43.40
CA VAL A 7 3.71 42.17 42.48
C VAL A 7 4.87 43.13 42.12
N SER A 8 5.11 43.30 40.81
CA SER A 8 5.01 44.61 40.13
C SER A 8 5.11 44.49 38.60
N ILE A 9 4.07 45.01 37.94
CA ILE A 9 3.92 45.27 36.51
C ILE A 9 4.49 46.66 36.20
N TRP A 10 5.17 46.84 35.07
CA TRP A 10 5.62 48.15 34.59
C TRP A 10 4.86 48.53 33.31
N GLU A 11 4.05 49.59 33.40
CA GLU A 11 3.67 50.45 32.29
C GLU A 11 4.66 51.63 32.22
N VAL A 12 5.13 51.97 31.02
CA VAL A 12 5.70 53.30 30.74
C VAL A 12 5.19 53.77 29.37
N SER A 13 4.51 54.91 29.40
CA SER A 13 4.03 55.69 28.27
C SER A 13 5.17 56.50 27.63
N THR A 14 5.08 56.79 26.33
CA THR A 14 5.51 58.10 25.80
C THR A 14 4.65 58.52 24.60
N ASN A 15 4.29 59.80 24.68
CA ASN A 15 3.50 60.60 23.75
C ASN A 15 4.41 61.36 22.77
N ASP A 16 3.79 61.87 21.71
CA ASP A 16 4.12 63.07 20.93
C ASP A 16 5.40 63.17 20.07
N ARG A 17 5.17 63.33 18.75
CA ARG A 17 5.73 64.44 17.95
C ARG A 17 4.91 64.68 16.66
N HIS A 18 4.27 65.85 16.64
CA HIS A 18 3.68 66.54 15.49
C HIS A 18 4.70 67.52 14.86
N ASN A 19 4.38 67.99 13.64
CA ASN A 19 4.96 69.08 12.81
C ASN A 19 6.11 68.69 11.87
N LYS A 20 6.22 69.17 10.61
CA LYS A 20 5.43 70.04 9.69
C LYS A 20 6.24 70.12 8.38
N LEU A 21 5.61 70.11 7.20
CA LEU A 21 6.01 70.83 5.97
C LEU A 21 4.94 70.53 4.88
N ASN A 22 3.95 71.41 4.69
CA ASN A 22 3.88 72.47 3.66
C ASN A 22 3.97 71.90 2.22
N SER A 23 2.85 71.75 1.51
CA SER A 23 2.12 72.78 0.73
C SER A 23 2.62 72.90 -0.72
N HIS A 24 2.02 72.13 -1.62
CA HIS A 24 1.78 72.60 -2.98
C HIS A 24 0.45 72.05 -3.46
N VAL A 25 -0.48 72.98 -3.62
CA VAL A 25 -1.78 72.83 -4.26
C VAL A 25 -1.52 73.11 -5.73
N ASP A 26 -1.69 72.09 -6.56
CA ASP A 26 -2.02 72.28 -7.97
C ASP A 26 -3.43 71.73 -8.14
N ASP A 27 -4.35 72.66 -8.32
CA ASP A 27 -5.68 72.43 -8.90
C ASP A 27 -5.52 71.97 -10.36
N ASP A 28 -6.57 71.33 -10.89
CA ASP A 28 -6.78 70.91 -12.30
C ASP A 28 -6.63 69.40 -12.60
N GLU A 29 -7.67 68.62 -12.29
CA GLU A 29 -8.28 67.75 -13.31
C GLU A 29 -9.74 67.42 -12.92
N GLU A 30 -10.65 68.27 -13.39
CA GLU A 30 -12.07 67.96 -13.50
C GLU A 30 -12.31 66.72 -14.39
N GLY A 31 -13.19 65.82 -13.94
CA GLY A 31 -14.13 65.19 -14.86
C GLY A 31 -13.85 63.80 -15.44
N ARG A 32 -13.14 62.89 -14.74
CA ARG A 32 -13.14 61.46 -15.13
C ARG A 32 -13.87 60.57 -14.11
N PRO A 33 -15.03 59.98 -14.46
CA PRO A 33 -15.70 59.03 -13.60
C PRO A 33 -14.81 57.81 -13.39
N SER A 34 -14.74 57.36 -12.14
CA SER A 34 -13.96 56.18 -11.73
C SER A 34 -14.36 54.96 -12.55
N LYS A 35 -13.43 54.00 -12.73
CA LYS A 35 -13.71 52.73 -13.44
C LYS A 35 -14.94 52.01 -12.89
N TYR A 36 -15.28 52.23 -11.62
CA TYR A 36 -16.46 51.66 -10.97
C TYR A 36 -17.78 52.34 -11.40
N GLN A 37 -17.78 53.66 -11.62
CA GLN A 37 -18.95 54.40 -12.12
C GLN A 37 -19.24 54.13 -13.60
N ARG A 38 -18.22 53.82 -14.42
CA ARG A 38 -18.43 53.39 -15.81
C ARG A 38 -19.09 52.01 -15.92
N SER A 39 -18.87 51.14 -14.93
CA SER A 39 -19.50 49.81 -14.88
C SER A 39 -20.97 49.87 -14.46
N LEU A 40 -21.35 50.83 -13.60
CA LEU A 40 -22.76 51.02 -13.21
C LEU A 40 -23.60 51.62 -14.35
N ALA A 41 -23.07 52.58 -15.12
CA ALA A 41 -23.79 53.17 -16.26
C ALA A 41 -24.03 52.17 -17.42
N ALA A 42 -23.21 51.11 -17.53
CA ALA A 42 -23.43 50.04 -18.49
C ALA A 42 -24.60 49.10 -18.11
N PHE A 43 -24.98 49.04 -16.83
CA PHE A 43 -26.08 48.20 -16.35
C PHE A 43 -27.46 48.84 -16.54
N GLU A 44 -27.57 50.17 -16.59
CA GLU A 44 -28.86 50.85 -16.77
C GLU A 44 -29.38 50.80 -18.23
N ASN A 45 -28.51 50.58 -19.22
CA ASN A 45 -28.89 50.46 -20.63
C ASN A 45 -29.41 49.08 -21.06
N LEU A 46 -29.53 48.12 -20.14
CA LEU A 46 -30.04 46.76 -20.43
C LEU A 46 -31.55 46.58 -20.17
N LYS A 47 -32.28 47.65 -19.81
CA LYS A 47 -33.71 47.58 -19.46
C LYS A 47 -34.71 47.61 -20.63
N CYS A 48 -34.29 47.76 -21.89
CA CYS A 48 -35.23 47.98 -23.01
C CYS A 48 -35.47 46.80 -23.98
N CYS A 49 -35.01 45.58 -23.68
CA CYS A 49 -35.25 44.42 -24.54
C CYS A 49 -35.92 43.26 -23.79
N CYS A 50 -37.08 43.50 -23.18
CA CYS A 50 -37.91 42.45 -22.56
C CYS A 50 -39.14 42.15 -23.42
N SER A 51 -39.00 41.28 -24.43
CA SER A 51 -40.13 40.50 -25.00
C SER A 51 -39.70 39.22 -25.75
N CYS A 52 -38.56 38.62 -25.42
CA CYS A 52 -38.16 37.28 -25.89
C CYS A 52 -37.41 36.52 -24.77
N SER A 53 -38.10 36.20 -23.68
CA SER A 53 -37.52 35.43 -22.56
C SER A 53 -37.55 33.92 -22.84
N SER A 54 -36.52 33.44 -23.54
CA SER A 54 -36.20 32.00 -23.54
C SER A 54 -35.49 31.67 -22.22
N PRO A 55 -35.96 30.66 -21.44
CA PRO A 55 -35.33 30.24 -20.19
C PRO A 55 -33.87 29.80 -20.36
N ILE A 56 -33.45 29.48 -21.59
CA ILE A 56 -32.07 29.09 -21.91
C ILE A 56 -31.09 30.27 -21.74
N PHE A 57 -31.51 31.50 -22.06
CA PHE A 57 -30.61 32.66 -22.02
C PHE A 57 -30.28 33.08 -20.58
N ILE A 58 -31.25 32.99 -19.66
CA ILE A 58 -31.06 33.29 -18.24
C ILE A 58 -30.06 32.29 -17.62
N GLY A 59 -30.16 31.01 -17.99
CA GLY A 59 -29.22 29.97 -17.53
C GLY A 59 -27.77 30.25 -17.96
N PHE A 60 -27.56 30.71 -19.20
CA PHE A 60 -26.22 31.06 -19.69
C PHE A 60 -25.61 32.27 -18.96
N VAL A 61 -26.40 33.31 -18.70
CA VAL A 61 -25.91 34.51 -18.00
C VAL A 61 -25.54 34.18 -16.55
N ILE A 62 -26.38 33.41 -15.85
CA ILE A 62 -26.07 32.97 -14.47
C ILE A 62 -24.84 32.06 -14.47
N GLY A 63 -24.74 31.13 -15.41
CA GLY A 63 -23.58 30.24 -15.54
C GLY A 63 -22.27 31.00 -15.77
N ALA A 64 -22.27 31.99 -16.66
CA ALA A 64 -21.10 32.83 -16.92
C ALA A 64 -20.69 33.66 -15.69
N LEU A 65 -21.67 34.18 -14.95
CA LEU A 65 -21.42 34.98 -13.74
C LEU A 65 -20.81 34.12 -12.62
N VAL A 66 -21.34 32.91 -12.39
CA VAL A 66 -20.79 31.95 -11.41
C VAL A 66 -19.38 31.52 -11.81
N ALA A 67 -19.14 31.21 -13.09
CA ALA A 67 -17.82 30.87 -13.59
C ALA A 67 -16.80 32.01 -13.37
N GLY A 68 -17.20 33.27 -13.60
CA GLY A 68 -16.38 34.45 -13.34
C GLY A 68 -16.01 34.61 -11.86
N ILE A 69 -16.98 34.43 -10.95
CA ILE A 69 -16.73 34.51 -9.50
C ILE A 69 -15.78 33.40 -9.05
N VAL A 70 -15.98 32.16 -9.51
CA VAL A 70 -15.10 31.03 -9.18
C VAL A 70 -13.67 31.31 -9.66
N LEU A 71 -13.50 31.78 -10.89
CA LEU A 71 -12.19 32.10 -11.44
C LEU A 71 -11.49 33.22 -10.64
N ALA A 72 -12.20 34.29 -10.30
CA ALA A 72 -11.66 35.40 -9.50
C ALA A 72 -11.24 34.94 -8.09
N THR A 73 -11.99 34.02 -7.50
CA THR A 73 -11.69 33.46 -6.17
C THR A 73 -10.43 32.58 -6.23
N VAL A 74 -10.30 31.73 -7.24
CA VAL A 74 -9.12 30.87 -7.46
C VAL A 74 -7.86 31.72 -7.69
N VAL A 75 -7.95 32.76 -8.51
CA VAL A 75 -6.83 33.69 -8.76
C VAL A 75 -6.42 34.40 -7.46
N SER A 76 -7.39 34.84 -6.66
CA SER A 76 -7.11 35.51 -5.38
C SER A 76 -6.40 34.58 -4.39
N ILE A 77 -6.81 33.32 -4.28
CA ILE A 77 -6.16 32.31 -3.44
C ILE A 77 -4.72 32.06 -3.92
N TYR A 78 -4.51 31.93 -5.24
CA TYR A 78 -3.19 31.70 -5.81
C TYR A 78 -2.21 32.85 -5.55
N VAL A 79 -2.69 34.10 -5.67
CA VAL A 79 -1.87 35.30 -5.38
C VAL A 79 -1.48 35.34 -3.91
N VAL A 80 -2.41 35.07 -2.98
CA VAL A 80 -2.12 35.05 -1.53
C VAL A 80 -1.09 33.96 -1.19
N ASP A 81 -1.24 32.75 -1.72
CA ASP A 81 -0.27 31.65 -1.49
C ASP A 81 1.13 32.02 -1.99
N SER A 82 1.23 32.63 -3.18
CA SER A 82 2.51 33.05 -3.75
C SER A 82 3.25 34.10 -2.90
N VAL A 83 2.51 35.04 -2.30
CA VAL A 83 3.06 36.08 -1.43
C VAL A 83 3.50 35.50 -0.08
N VAL A 84 2.72 34.57 0.48
CA VAL A 84 3.07 33.89 1.73
C VAL A 84 4.33 33.04 1.56
N ARG A 85 4.45 32.28 0.47
CA ARG A 85 5.66 31.49 0.17
C ARG A 85 6.90 32.36 0.01
N ARG A 86 6.80 33.49 -0.69
CA ARG A 86 7.92 34.44 -0.82
C ARG A 86 8.36 35.02 0.51
N ARG A 87 7.41 35.41 1.38
CA ARG A 87 7.73 35.90 2.74
C ARG A 87 8.37 34.82 3.61
N LEU A 88 7.90 33.58 3.52
CA LEU A 88 8.48 32.46 4.27
C LEU A 88 9.91 32.16 3.81
N ALA A 89 10.15 32.13 2.49
CA ALA A 89 11.48 31.93 1.91
C ALA A 89 12.47 33.03 2.35
N LEU A 90 12.04 34.30 2.35
CA LEU A 90 12.87 35.41 2.83
C LEU A 90 13.19 35.31 4.33
N ARG A 91 12.24 34.84 5.16
CA ARG A 91 12.50 34.61 6.60
C ARG A 91 13.50 33.48 6.83
N LEU A 92 13.43 32.40 6.05
CA LEU A 92 14.37 31.29 6.14
C LEU A 92 15.78 31.73 5.71
N LEU A 93 15.90 32.52 4.64
CA LEU A 93 17.19 33.09 4.22
C LEU A 93 17.77 34.05 5.27
N ALA A 94 16.93 34.89 5.89
CA ALA A 94 17.35 35.78 6.97
C ALA A 94 17.81 35.01 8.22
N GLN A 95 17.16 33.91 8.57
CA GLN A 95 17.59 33.04 9.67
C GLN A 95 18.91 32.31 9.36
N GLN A 96 19.19 32.01 8.09
CA GLN A 96 20.43 31.35 7.69
C GLN A 96 21.65 32.27 7.83
N GLN A 97 21.48 33.58 7.62
CA GLN A 97 22.57 34.57 7.77
C GLN A 97 22.91 34.91 9.23
N LEU A 98 22.03 34.58 10.19
CA LEU A 98 22.28 34.80 11.62
C LEU A 98 23.05 33.65 12.30
N GLN A 99 23.37 32.57 11.57
CA GLN A 99 24.19 31.50 12.13
C GLN A 99 25.68 31.82 11.98
N PRO A 100 26.47 31.85 13.08
CA PRO A 100 27.90 32.08 13.00
C PRO A 100 28.57 30.96 12.17
N PRO A 101 29.65 31.28 11.44
CA PRO A 101 30.34 30.31 10.59
C PRO A 101 30.78 29.08 11.39
N PRO A 102 30.74 27.87 10.79
CA PRO A 102 30.92 26.61 11.49
C PRO A 102 32.24 26.50 12.27
N GLN A 103 33.25 27.28 11.91
CA GLN A 103 34.54 27.34 12.63
C GLN A 103 34.42 27.87 14.06
N GLN A 104 33.44 28.73 14.38
CA GLN A 104 33.25 29.25 15.74
C GLN A 104 32.50 28.29 16.67
N ARG A 105 31.76 27.30 16.14
CA ARG A 105 31.05 26.30 16.95
C ARG A 105 31.95 25.18 17.49
N LEU A 106 33.07 24.90 16.82
CA LEU A 106 33.97 23.80 17.18
C LEU A 106 34.97 24.16 18.29
N GLN A 107 35.32 25.43 18.47
CA GLN A 107 36.28 25.86 19.50
C GLN A 107 35.91 25.51 20.95
N PRO A 108 34.67 25.73 21.42
CA PRO A 108 34.32 25.38 22.81
C PRO A 108 34.27 23.87 23.06
N LEU A 109 33.84 23.07 22.06
CA LEU A 109 33.83 21.61 22.13
C LEU A 109 35.24 21.02 22.17
N LEU A 110 36.16 21.57 21.37
CA LEU A 110 37.57 21.14 21.39
C LEU A 110 38.25 21.50 22.72
N ARG A 111 37.91 22.65 23.32
CA ARG A 111 38.38 23.01 24.67
C ARG A 111 37.83 22.08 25.75
N GLN A 112 36.57 21.64 25.65
CA GLN A 112 36.00 20.67 26.59
C GLN A 112 36.66 19.28 26.49
N LEU A 113 36.94 18.81 25.27
CA LEU A 113 37.63 17.53 25.07
C LEU A 113 39.07 17.54 25.57
N LEU A 114 39.80 18.65 25.35
CA LEU A 114 41.17 18.82 25.87
C LEU A 114 41.19 18.93 27.41
N ALA A 115 40.19 19.57 28.02
CA ALA A 115 40.06 19.63 29.47
C ALA A 115 39.75 18.26 30.11
N GLN A 116 39.00 17.39 29.41
CA GLN A 116 38.70 16.04 29.92
C GLN A 116 39.88 15.07 29.85
N GLN A 117 40.85 15.28 28.94
CA GLN A 117 42.04 14.42 28.87
C GLN A 117 43.08 14.68 29.98
N GLN A 118 43.05 15.82 30.66
CA GLN A 118 44.04 16.15 31.69
C GLN A 118 43.74 15.60 33.09
N LEU A 119 42.64 14.87 33.29
CA LEU A 119 42.18 14.42 34.62
C LEU A 119 42.22 12.89 34.86
N ARG A 120 43.12 12.14 34.21
CA ARG A 120 43.41 10.75 34.62
C ARG A 120 44.88 10.55 35.02
N PRO A 121 45.21 10.64 36.32
CA PRO A 121 46.42 10.00 36.82
C PRO A 121 46.21 8.47 36.89
N VAL A 122 47.24 7.78 36.41
CA VAL A 122 47.43 6.33 36.41
C VAL A 122 47.40 5.79 37.84
N GLN A 123 46.43 4.93 38.16
CA GLN A 123 46.54 3.98 39.26
C GLN A 123 46.72 2.56 38.69
N LEU A 124 47.97 2.22 38.45
CA LEU A 124 48.43 0.83 38.26
C LEU A 124 49.14 0.44 39.55
N GLN A 125 48.44 -0.27 40.45
CA GLN A 125 49.09 -0.92 41.59
C GLN A 125 48.46 -2.28 41.91
N ARG A 126 49.36 -3.27 41.95
CA ARG A 126 49.30 -4.55 42.68
C ARG A 126 48.45 -5.68 42.10
N LEU A 127 49.09 -6.49 41.25
CA LEU A 127 49.05 -7.96 41.41
C LEU A 127 50.49 -8.50 41.36
N GLN A 128 50.84 -9.27 42.38
CA GLN A 128 52.16 -9.83 42.64
C GLN A 128 52.52 -11.00 41.68
N PRO A 129 53.82 -11.31 41.51
CA PRO A 129 54.27 -12.51 40.81
C PRO A 129 54.56 -13.64 41.80
N GLN A 130 53.86 -14.76 41.66
CA GLN A 130 54.34 -16.06 42.15
C GLN A 130 54.01 -17.14 41.12
N ARG A 131 55.06 -17.60 40.43
CA ARG A 131 55.38 -18.98 40.03
C ARG A 131 56.25 -18.97 38.77
N LEU A 132 57.53 -18.74 39.00
CA LEU A 132 58.60 -19.36 38.21
C LEU A 132 58.67 -20.82 38.64
N GLN A 133 58.40 -21.74 37.72
CA GLN A 133 59.14 -22.98 37.49
C GLN A 133 58.35 -23.88 36.54
N GLN A 134 58.78 -23.93 35.28
CA GLN A 134 58.92 -25.13 34.44
C GLN A 134 58.90 -24.72 32.95
N VAL A 135 60.07 -24.35 32.44
CA VAL A 135 60.38 -24.45 31.01
C VAL A 135 61.59 -25.36 30.91
N ARG A 136 61.35 -26.61 30.51
CA ARG A 136 62.36 -27.52 29.98
C ARG A 136 62.02 -27.79 28.51
N ALA A 137 62.76 -27.10 27.65
CA ALA A 137 63.53 -27.63 26.53
C ALA A 137 62.93 -28.70 25.57
N LEU A 138 62.95 -28.30 24.28
CA LEU A 138 63.31 -29.07 23.05
C LEU A 138 62.22 -29.95 22.37
N PRO A 139 62.34 -30.26 21.05
CA PRO A 139 62.59 -29.37 19.91
C PRO A 139 61.74 -29.68 18.64
N LEU A 140 61.77 -28.77 17.68
CA LEU A 140 61.43 -29.01 16.26
C LEU A 140 62.37 -30.06 15.63
N GLN A 141 61.83 -31.01 14.87
CA GLN A 141 62.31 -31.43 13.53
C GLN A 141 61.53 -32.62 12.95
N ALA A 142 61.62 -32.78 11.63
CA ALA A 142 61.25 -33.90 10.75
C ALA A 142 59.84 -33.82 10.11
N LEU A 143 59.74 -33.50 8.80
CA LEU A 143 59.80 -34.42 7.62
C LEU A 143 58.49 -35.23 7.53
N GLN A 144 57.75 -35.42 6.44
CA GLN A 144 57.99 -35.54 4.99
C GLN A 144 56.59 -35.56 4.33
N ALA A 145 56.35 -34.87 3.22
CA ALA A 145 56.29 -35.42 1.85
C ALA A 145 55.27 -36.57 1.62
N LEU A 146 54.16 -36.29 0.91
CA LEU A 146 53.85 -36.72 -0.49
C LEU A 146 52.32 -36.82 -0.78
N PRO A 147 51.92 -36.74 -2.07
CA PRO A 147 50.56 -36.45 -2.54
C PRO A 147 49.85 -37.69 -3.14
N LEU A 148 48.52 -37.65 -3.24
CA LEU A 148 47.71 -38.59 -4.04
C LEU A 148 46.50 -37.80 -4.60
N GLN A 149 46.57 -37.35 -5.86
CA GLN A 149 46.04 -38.00 -7.05
C GLN A 149 44.52 -38.28 -7.03
N LEU A 150 43.81 -37.49 -7.83
CA LEU A 150 42.51 -37.84 -8.42
C LEU A 150 42.64 -39.08 -9.33
N PRO A 151 41.54 -39.80 -9.51
CA PRO A 151 41.12 -40.11 -10.86
C PRO A 151 39.67 -39.71 -11.15
N ALA A 152 39.45 -39.41 -12.42
CA ALA A 152 38.17 -39.12 -13.05
C ALA A 152 37.30 -40.39 -13.22
N GLN A 153 36.06 -40.13 -13.64
CA GLN A 153 35.09 -41.00 -14.34
C GLN A 153 33.91 -41.52 -13.51
N HIS A 154 32.70 -40.97 -13.72
CA HIS A 154 31.76 -41.42 -14.76
C HIS A 154 30.43 -40.65 -14.67
N GLN A 155 29.96 -40.21 -15.85
CA GLN A 155 28.62 -39.65 -16.05
C GLN A 155 27.58 -40.77 -15.95
N LEU A 156 26.55 -40.58 -15.12
CA LEU A 156 25.29 -41.30 -15.22
C LEU A 156 24.14 -40.30 -15.25
N ARG A 157 23.46 -40.24 -16.40
CA ARG A 157 22.17 -39.58 -16.59
C ARG A 157 21.08 -40.36 -15.82
N PRO A 158 20.20 -39.69 -15.06
CA PRO A 158 18.92 -40.28 -14.72
C PRO A 158 17.88 -40.01 -15.83
N VAL A 159 17.38 -41.09 -16.42
CA VAL A 159 16.19 -41.09 -17.29
C VAL A 159 14.95 -40.90 -16.42
N GLN A 160 14.22 -39.80 -16.63
CA GLN A 160 12.87 -39.62 -16.08
C GLN A 160 11.85 -40.36 -16.97
N PRO A 161 10.88 -41.10 -16.40
CA PRO A 161 9.76 -41.62 -17.18
C PRO A 161 8.73 -40.51 -17.43
N GLN A 162 8.63 -40.04 -18.67
CA GLN A 162 7.50 -39.24 -19.14
C GLN A 162 6.23 -40.12 -19.14
N ARG A 163 5.34 -39.91 -18.16
CA ARG A 163 3.91 -40.26 -18.31
C ARG A 163 3.14 -39.02 -18.72
N LEU A 164 3.00 -38.83 -20.04
CA LEU A 164 2.00 -37.93 -20.61
C LEU A 164 0.61 -38.54 -20.37
N ARG A 165 -0.10 -38.09 -19.32
CA ARG A 165 -1.56 -38.15 -19.28
C ARG A 165 -2.08 -36.79 -19.73
N ALA A 166 -2.69 -36.77 -20.92
CA ALA A 166 -3.39 -35.58 -21.38
C ALA A 166 -4.47 -35.20 -20.35
N PRO A 167 -4.57 -33.92 -19.94
CA PRO A 167 -5.62 -33.51 -19.03
C PRO A 167 -6.99 -33.68 -19.70
N LEU A 168 -7.96 -34.23 -18.96
CA LEU A 168 -9.34 -34.32 -19.45
C LEU A 168 -9.85 -32.92 -19.82
N PRO A 169 -10.62 -32.78 -20.92
CA PRO A 169 -11.25 -31.51 -21.27
C PRO A 169 -12.06 -30.93 -20.11
N LEU A 170 -12.01 -29.60 -19.94
CA LEU A 170 -12.60 -28.89 -18.80
C LEU A 170 -14.07 -29.25 -18.55
N ALA A 171 -14.86 -29.47 -19.61
CA ALA A 171 -16.25 -29.88 -19.51
C ALA A 171 -16.43 -31.27 -18.86
N GLN A 172 -15.52 -32.22 -19.11
CA GLN A 172 -15.55 -33.52 -18.45
C GLN A 172 -15.09 -33.44 -17.00
N GLN A 173 -14.13 -32.55 -16.69
CA GLN A 173 -13.72 -32.31 -15.30
C GLN A 173 -14.86 -31.72 -14.46
N GLN A 174 -15.61 -30.77 -15.02
CA GLN A 174 -16.78 -30.17 -14.36
C GLN A 174 -17.90 -31.19 -14.15
N LEU A 175 -18.19 -32.04 -15.14
CA LEU A 175 -19.17 -33.11 -15.00
C LEU A 175 -18.76 -34.13 -13.94
N LEU A 176 -17.48 -34.49 -13.88
CA LEU A 176 -16.96 -35.41 -12.87
C LEU A 176 -17.07 -34.81 -11.46
N GLN A 177 -16.75 -33.53 -11.29
CA GLN A 177 -16.92 -32.81 -10.02
C GLN A 177 -18.39 -32.73 -9.59
N GLN A 178 -19.31 -32.51 -10.53
CA GLN A 178 -20.74 -32.48 -10.26
C GLN A 178 -21.27 -33.85 -9.81
N VAL A 179 -20.86 -34.93 -10.49
CA VAL A 179 -21.20 -36.30 -10.10
C VAL A 179 -20.61 -36.64 -8.73
N HIS A 180 -19.38 -36.22 -8.45
CA HIS A 180 -18.74 -36.47 -7.15
C HIS A 180 -19.44 -35.70 -6.02
N HIS A 181 -19.86 -34.46 -6.27
CA HIS A 181 -20.62 -33.67 -5.32
C HIS A 181 -22.00 -34.29 -5.03
N GLN A 182 -22.73 -34.72 -6.06
CA GLN A 182 -24.01 -35.40 -5.87
C GLN A 182 -23.87 -36.74 -5.16
N HIS A 183 -22.82 -37.51 -5.47
CA HIS A 183 -22.51 -38.75 -4.77
C HIS A 183 -22.20 -38.49 -3.28
N ARG A 184 -21.45 -37.43 -2.98
CA ARG A 184 -21.12 -37.03 -1.60
C ARG A 184 -22.35 -36.62 -0.81
N LEU A 185 -23.29 -35.89 -1.43
CA LEU A 185 -24.57 -35.54 -0.80
C LEU A 185 -25.45 -36.77 -0.54
N VAL A 186 -25.50 -37.72 -1.48
CA VAL A 186 -26.23 -38.99 -1.29
C VAL A 186 -25.59 -39.84 -0.18
N LEU A 187 -24.26 -39.85 -0.08
CA LEU A 187 -23.55 -40.54 1.01
C LEU A 187 -23.73 -39.84 2.36
N GLN A 188 -23.72 -38.50 2.40
CA GLN A 188 -23.99 -37.74 3.63
C GLN A 188 -25.43 -37.92 4.11
N LEU A 189 -26.40 -37.96 3.20
CA LEU A 189 -27.80 -38.29 3.51
C LEU A 189 -27.96 -39.73 4.01
N ARG A 190 -27.14 -40.68 3.51
CA ARG A 190 -27.07 -42.06 4.03
C ARG A 190 -26.42 -42.15 5.41
N LEU A 191 -25.36 -41.37 5.66
CA LEU A 191 -24.62 -41.41 6.93
C LEU A 191 -25.37 -40.72 8.08
N LEU A 192 -26.31 -39.83 7.76
CA LEU A 192 -27.09 -39.11 8.77
C LEU A 192 -28.39 -39.80 9.22
N GLN A 193 -28.72 -41.02 8.77
CA GLN A 193 -30.02 -41.63 9.12
C GLN A 193 -29.97 -43.14 9.38
N GLN A 194 -30.45 -43.56 10.56
CA GLN A 194 -30.94 -44.92 10.79
C GLN A 194 -32.26 -45.13 10.01
N PRO A 195 -32.39 -46.18 9.18
CA PRO A 195 -33.42 -46.25 8.15
C PRO A 195 -34.86 -46.52 8.64
N GLN A 196 -35.10 -46.69 9.95
CA GLN A 196 -36.42 -47.14 10.41
C GLN A 196 -37.28 -46.07 11.08
N ARG A 197 -36.74 -44.96 11.58
CA ARG A 197 -37.53 -44.01 12.41
C ARG A 197 -38.12 -42.78 11.69
N LEU A 198 -37.73 -42.48 10.45
CA LEU A 198 -38.24 -41.31 9.70
C LEU A 198 -39.25 -41.63 8.58
N ARG A 199 -39.54 -42.91 8.30
CA ARG A 199 -40.62 -43.22 7.35
C ARG A 199 -41.98 -42.73 7.84
N ALA A 200 -42.19 -42.58 9.14
CA ALA A 200 -43.49 -42.17 9.68
C ALA A 200 -43.74 -40.65 9.69
N SER A 201 -42.69 -39.81 9.58
CA SER A 201 -42.83 -38.34 9.75
C SER A 201 -42.76 -37.54 8.45
N LEU A 202 -42.44 -38.18 7.32
CA LEU A 202 -42.46 -37.52 6.02
C LEU A 202 -43.92 -37.44 5.49
N PRO A 203 -44.35 -36.33 4.88
CA PRO A 203 -45.62 -36.27 4.18
C PRO A 203 -45.72 -37.39 3.14
N LEU A 204 -46.91 -37.98 2.97
CA LEU A 204 -47.13 -39.17 2.13
C LEU A 204 -46.54 -39.03 0.71
N ALA A 205 -46.65 -37.83 0.12
CA ALA A 205 -46.08 -37.53 -1.20
C ALA A 205 -44.53 -37.66 -1.24
N GLN A 206 -43.84 -37.25 -0.17
CA GLN A 206 -42.38 -37.37 -0.07
C GLN A 206 -41.95 -38.82 0.20
N GLN A 207 -42.75 -39.58 0.96
CA GLN A 207 -42.51 -41.01 1.14
C GLN A 207 -42.64 -41.78 -0.18
N GLN A 208 -43.66 -41.47 -0.98
CA GLN A 208 -43.87 -42.06 -2.30
C GLN A 208 -42.71 -41.73 -3.24
N LEU A 209 -42.25 -40.48 -3.26
CA LEU A 209 -41.10 -40.06 -4.06
C LEU A 209 -39.82 -40.80 -3.64
N LEU A 210 -39.58 -40.97 -2.34
CA LEU A 210 -38.41 -41.68 -1.82
C LEU A 210 -38.44 -43.17 -2.19
N GLN A 211 -39.62 -43.82 -2.10
CA GLN A 211 -39.78 -45.21 -2.54
C GLN A 211 -39.54 -45.35 -4.05
N GLN A 212 -40.04 -44.41 -4.84
CA GLN A 212 -39.82 -44.39 -6.28
C GLN A 212 -38.33 -44.25 -6.61
N VAL A 213 -37.62 -43.29 -6.00
CA VAL A 213 -36.16 -43.13 -6.18
C VAL A 213 -35.41 -44.40 -5.78
N HIS A 214 -35.83 -45.07 -4.71
CA HIS A 214 -35.15 -46.28 -4.26
C HIS A 214 -35.36 -47.46 -5.21
N HIS A 215 -36.58 -47.60 -5.75
CA HIS A 215 -36.89 -48.58 -6.80
C HIS A 215 -36.09 -48.30 -8.08
N GLN A 216 -36.00 -47.04 -8.50
CA GLN A 216 -35.24 -46.62 -9.68
C GLN A 216 -33.73 -46.90 -9.53
N HIS A 217 -33.17 -46.64 -8.35
CA HIS A 217 -31.78 -46.98 -8.07
C HIS A 217 -31.52 -48.49 -8.20
N ARG A 218 -32.48 -49.32 -7.77
CA ARG A 218 -32.38 -50.78 -7.88
C ARG A 218 -32.40 -51.24 -9.34
N LEU A 219 -33.26 -50.65 -10.17
CA LEU A 219 -33.31 -50.92 -11.61
C LEU A 219 -32.03 -50.49 -12.32
N VAL A 220 -31.47 -49.32 -11.99
CA VAL A 220 -30.19 -48.86 -12.55
C VAL A 220 -29.05 -49.81 -12.20
N LEU A 221 -29.01 -50.33 -10.97
CA LEU A 221 -28.03 -51.33 -10.56
C LEU A 221 -28.20 -52.68 -11.29
N GLN A 222 -29.45 -53.14 -11.47
CA GLN A 222 -29.74 -54.35 -12.23
C GLN A 222 -29.36 -54.22 -13.72
N LEU A 223 -29.65 -53.08 -14.35
CA LEU A 223 -29.27 -52.81 -15.74
C LEU A 223 -27.76 -52.67 -15.92
N ARG A 224 -27.03 -52.19 -14.90
CA ARG A 224 -25.56 -52.10 -14.91
C ARG A 224 -24.89 -53.49 -14.93
N LEU A 225 -25.53 -54.50 -14.33
CA LEU A 225 -25.03 -55.88 -14.31
C LEU A 225 -25.17 -56.58 -15.68
N LEU A 226 -26.07 -56.12 -16.55
CA LEU A 226 -26.32 -56.71 -17.86
C LEU A 226 -25.42 -56.16 -18.99
N GLN A 227 -24.44 -55.29 -18.68
CA GLN A 227 -23.45 -54.74 -19.61
C GLN A 227 -24.00 -54.17 -20.94
N GLN A 228 -25.22 -53.59 -20.96
CA GLN A 228 -25.76 -52.92 -22.15
C GLN A 228 -25.83 -51.38 -21.98
N PRO A 229 -24.77 -50.64 -22.35
CA PRO A 229 -24.64 -49.22 -22.03
C PRO A 229 -25.62 -48.31 -22.79
N GLN A 230 -26.11 -48.72 -23.96
CA GLN A 230 -27.04 -47.89 -24.75
C GLN A 230 -28.46 -47.87 -24.19
N LEU A 231 -28.98 -49.02 -23.75
CA LEU A 231 -30.28 -49.10 -23.08
C LEU A 231 -30.26 -48.39 -21.72
N LEU A 232 -29.15 -48.49 -20.98
CA LEU A 232 -28.97 -47.75 -19.74
C LEU A 232 -29.03 -46.22 -19.96
N ARG A 233 -28.43 -45.72 -21.04
CA ARG A 233 -28.45 -44.30 -21.39
C ARG A 233 -29.84 -43.82 -21.79
N GLN A 234 -30.57 -44.57 -22.61
CA GLN A 234 -31.94 -44.21 -23.00
C GLN A 234 -32.91 -44.27 -21.81
N ALA A 235 -32.80 -45.29 -20.96
CA ALA A 235 -33.60 -45.40 -19.73
C ALA A 235 -33.32 -44.23 -18.76
N LEU A 236 -32.05 -43.84 -18.58
CA LEU A 236 -31.67 -42.69 -17.76
C LEU A 236 -32.21 -41.36 -18.31
N LEU A 237 -32.13 -41.15 -19.63
CA LEU A 237 -32.66 -39.93 -20.25
C LEU A 237 -34.18 -39.85 -20.14
N HIS A 238 -34.88 -40.97 -20.35
CA HIS A 238 -36.33 -41.01 -20.21
C HIS A 238 -36.76 -40.77 -18.75
N GLN A 239 -36.04 -41.38 -17.79
CA GLN A 239 -36.22 -41.17 -16.35
C GLN A 239 -35.98 -39.72 -15.93
N LEU A 240 -34.90 -39.09 -16.41
CA LEU A 240 -34.62 -37.67 -16.17
C LEU A 240 -35.75 -36.79 -16.70
N HIS A 241 -36.30 -37.12 -17.87
CA HIS A 241 -37.41 -36.38 -18.44
C HIS A 241 -38.71 -36.54 -17.63
N GLN A 242 -39.04 -37.75 -17.18
CA GLN A 242 -40.22 -37.99 -16.35
C GLN A 242 -40.10 -37.33 -14.96
N CYS A 243 -38.93 -37.44 -14.34
CA CYS A 243 -38.64 -36.79 -13.06
C CYS A 243 -38.74 -35.26 -13.17
N ARG A 244 -38.24 -34.67 -14.27
CA ARG A 244 -38.38 -33.24 -14.57
C ARG A 244 -39.84 -32.81 -14.73
N ARG A 245 -40.69 -33.61 -15.40
CA ARG A 245 -42.13 -33.32 -15.53
C ARG A 245 -42.86 -33.39 -14.19
N GLN A 246 -42.57 -34.40 -13.37
CA GLN A 246 -43.20 -34.54 -12.05
C GLN A 246 -42.77 -33.43 -11.09
N LEU A 247 -41.50 -33.00 -11.12
CA LEU A 247 -41.03 -31.84 -10.35
C LEU A 247 -41.71 -30.53 -10.79
N GLN A 248 -42.02 -30.36 -12.08
CA GLN A 248 -42.73 -29.18 -12.58
C GLN A 248 -44.20 -29.11 -12.12
N LEU A 249 -44.82 -30.24 -11.79
CA LEU A 249 -46.21 -30.28 -11.30
C LEU A 249 -46.33 -30.06 -9.80
N VAL A 250 -45.26 -30.29 -9.04
CA VAL A 250 -45.27 -30.21 -7.55
C VAL A 250 -44.69 -28.88 -7.03
N LEU A 251 -43.92 -28.16 -7.85
CA LEU A 251 -43.42 -26.84 -7.47
C LEU A 251 -44.57 -25.82 -7.56
N PRO A 252 -44.98 -25.17 -6.45
CA PRO A 252 -45.97 -24.11 -6.51
C PRO A 252 -45.46 -23.03 -7.47
N GLN A 253 -46.29 -22.59 -8.41
CA GLN A 253 -45.96 -21.47 -9.27
C GLN A 253 -45.75 -20.23 -8.39
N GLN A 254 -44.50 -19.96 -8.04
CA GLN A 254 -44.15 -18.68 -7.44
C GLN A 254 -44.52 -17.61 -8.47
N PRO A 255 -45.17 -16.51 -8.05
CA PRO A 255 -45.60 -15.47 -8.98
C PRO A 255 -44.38 -15.02 -9.79
N LEU A 256 -44.57 -14.89 -11.12
CA LEU A 256 -43.51 -14.62 -12.09
C LEU A 256 -42.58 -13.46 -11.66
N GLN A 257 -43.13 -12.50 -10.91
CA GLN A 257 -42.39 -11.39 -10.30
C GLN A 257 -41.32 -11.84 -9.28
N GLN A 258 -41.59 -12.82 -8.42
CA GLN A 258 -40.59 -13.37 -7.50
C GLN A 258 -39.47 -14.11 -8.24
N GLN A 259 -39.79 -14.76 -9.38
CA GLN A 259 -38.79 -15.42 -10.21
C GLN A 259 -37.88 -14.39 -10.90
N HIS A 260 -38.45 -13.27 -11.36
CA HIS A 260 -37.68 -12.19 -11.97
C HIS A 260 -36.75 -11.49 -10.97
N HIS A 261 -37.21 -11.23 -9.74
CA HIS A 261 -36.35 -10.68 -8.68
C HIS A 261 -35.23 -11.64 -8.27
N LYS A 262 -35.50 -12.96 -8.17
CA LYS A 262 -34.43 -13.93 -7.92
C LYS A 262 -33.38 -13.93 -9.03
N GLN A 263 -33.79 -13.86 -10.30
CA GLN A 263 -32.87 -13.78 -11.43
C GLN A 263 -32.03 -12.50 -11.40
N GLN A 264 -32.63 -11.35 -11.12
CA GLN A 264 -31.90 -10.08 -11.01
C GLN A 264 -30.86 -10.10 -9.88
N ARG A 265 -31.20 -10.68 -8.71
CA ARG A 265 -30.24 -10.80 -7.59
C ARG A 265 -29.06 -11.70 -7.95
N VAL A 266 -29.31 -12.81 -8.64
CA VAL A 266 -28.24 -13.71 -9.09
C VAL A 266 -27.35 -13.01 -10.12
N GLN A 267 -27.92 -12.28 -11.08
CA GLN A 267 -27.13 -11.52 -12.08
C GLN A 267 -26.26 -10.46 -11.41
N LEU A 268 -26.81 -9.69 -10.45
CA LEU A 268 -26.06 -8.69 -9.71
C LEU A 268 -24.91 -9.33 -8.92
N GLN A 269 -25.15 -10.49 -8.30
CA GLN A 269 -24.13 -11.21 -7.55
C GLN A 269 -23.00 -11.74 -8.45
N VAL A 270 -23.35 -12.27 -9.63
CA VAL A 270 -22.37 -12.70 -10.64
C VAL A 270 -21.56 -11.51 -11.15
N GLN A 271 -22.19 -10.36 -11.38
CA GLN A 271 -21.50 -9.15 -11.83
C GLN A 271 -20.54 -8.62 -10.76
N GLN A 272 -20.95 -8.63 -9.49
CA GLN A 272 -20.07 -8.29 -8.36
C GLN A 272 -18.88 -9.25 -8.24
N GLN A 273 -19.11 -10.56 -8.36
CA GLN A 273 -18.03 -11.55 -8.33
C GLN A 273 -17.07 -11.39 -9.51
N HIS A 274 -17.57 -11.09 -10.70
CA HIS A 274 -16.74 -10.83 -11.85
C HIS A 274 -15.88 -9.57 -11.67
N GLN A 275 -16.43 -8.49 -11.11
CA GLN A 275 -15.64 -7.30 -10.79
C GLN A 275 -14.58 -7.57 -9.71
N LEU A 276 -14.89 -8.39 -8.70
CA LEU A 276 -13.90 -8.82 -7.71
C LEU A 276 -12.79 -9.66 -8.34
N GLN A 277 -13.13 -10.58 -9.24
CA GLN A 277 -12.13 -11.35 -10.01
C GLN A 277 -11.25 -10.45 -10.88
N LEU A 278 -11.83 -9.47 -11.58
CA LEU A 278 -11.06 -8.54 -12.41
C LEU A 278 -10.16 -7.64 -11.56
N ARG A 279 -10.60 -7.23 -10.36
CA ARG A 279 -9.74 -6.54 -9.38
C ARG A 279 -8.59 -7.42 -8.92
N GLN A 280 -8.86 -8.68 -8.59
CA GLN A 280 -7.82 -9.64 -8.19
C GLN A 280 -6.85 -9.96 -9.33
N GLN A 281 -7.32 -10.06 -10.57
CA GLN A 281 -6.47 -10.31 -11.74
C GLN A 281 -5.62 -9.09 -12.14
N ARG A 282 -6.06 -7.86 -11.83
CA ARG A 282 -5.22 -6.66 -11.98
C ARG A 282 -4.14 -6.52 -10.90
N LEU A 283 -4.29 -7.18 -9.75
CA LEU A 283 -3.35 -7.09 -8.64
C LEU A 283 -2.12 -8.01 -8.78
N VAL A 284 -2.00 -8.80 -9.86
CA VAL A 284 -0.88 -9.75 -10.05
C VAL A 284 -0.11 -9.45 -11.33
N ARG A 285 0.39 -8.23 -11.44
CA ARG A 285 1.52 -7.93 -12.34
C ARG A 285 2.67 -7.43 -11.49
N CYS A 286 3.15 -8.25 -10.57
CA CYS A 286 4.42 -7.97 -9.92
C CYS A 286 5.47 -8.76 -10.70
N THR A 287 6.15 -8.16 -11.68
CA THR A 287 7.24 -8.87 -12.38
C THR A 287 8.50 -8.93 -11.52
N THR A 288 8.68 -7.92 -10.66
CA THR A 288 9.81 -7.80 -9.76
C THR A 288 9.29 -7.48 -8.37
N CYS A 289 9.45 -8.42 -7.44
CA CYS A 289 9.17 -8.23 -6.02
C CYS A 289 10.50 -7.95 -5.30
N VAL A 290 10.62 -6.78 -4.68
CA VAL A 290 11.81 -6.36 -3.95
C VAL A 290 11.58 -6.59 -2.46
N THR A 291 12.35 -7.52 -1.88
CA THR A 291 12.25 -7.92 -0.46
C THR A 291 13.42 -7.46 0.40
N PHE A 292 14.46 -6.89 -0.20
CA PHE A 292 15.71 -6.51 0.47
C PHE A 292 16.50 -7.66 1.11
N ASP A 293 16.06 -8.92 1.06
CA ASP A 293 16.75 -10.04 1.72
C ASP A 293 17.97 -10.58 0.98
N ASN A 294 18.12 -10.23 -0.29
CA ASN A 294 19.17 -10.75 -1.17
C ASN A 294 20.11 -9.65 -1.67
N ILE A 295 20.31 -8.58 -0.89
CA ILE A 295 21.26 -7.53 -1.26
C ILE A 295 22.69 -8.11 -1.16
N PRO A 296 23.50 -8.02 -2.22
CA PRO A 296 24.87 -8.54 -2.19
C PRO A 296 25.75 -7.83 -1.15
N GLY A 297 26.57 -8.60 -0.44
CA GLY A 297 27.51 -8.04 0.55
C GLY A 297 26.83 -7.46 1.81
N GLN A 298 25.62 -7.92 2.10
CA GLN A 298 24.88 -7.51 3.29
C GLN A 298 25.67 -7.64 4.57
N LEU A 299 25.69 -6.54 5.34
CA LEU A 299 26.03 -6.60 6.75
C LEU A 299 24.85 -7.19 7.53
N ALA A 300 25.13 -7.77 8.69
CA ALA A 300 24.13 -8.48 9.48
C ALA A 300 22.99 -7.60 10.03
N THR A 301 23.13 -6.27 10.02
CA THR A 301 22.24 -5.35 10.74
C THR A 301 21.62 -4.27 9.86
N THR A 302 22.40 -3.40 9.23
CA THR A 302 21.88 -2.33 8.37
C THR A 302 22.89 -1.88 7.32
N GLY A 303 22.41 -1.30 6.23
CA GLY A 303 23.27 -0.68 5.22
C GLY A 303 22.47 0.06 4.15
N VAL A 304 23.18 0.76 3.27
CA VAL A 304 22.58 1.46 2.12
C VAL A 304 22.19 0.44 1.06
N VAL A 305 21.01 0.58 0.46
CA VAL A 305 20.63 -0.24 -0.70
C VAL A 305 21.47 0.18 -1.91
N PRO A 306 22.25 -0.73 -2.53
CA PRO A 306 23.12 -0.37 -3.63
C PRO A 306 22.32 -0.04 -4.90
N ASN A 307 22.80 0.96 -5.64
CA ASN A 307 22.26 1.25 -6.97
C ASN A 307 22.42 0.04 -7.91
N GLY A 308 21.41 -0.19 -8.74
CA GLY A 308 21.30 -1.36 -9.61
C GLY A 308 20.59 -2.56 -8.97
N TYR A 309 20.37 -2.56 -7.65
CA TYR A 309 19.61 -3.62 -6.99
C TYR A 309 18.18 -3.70 -7.55
N ASN A 310 17.82 -4.87 -8.08
CA ASN A 310 16.56 -5.13 -8.81
C ASN A 310 16.30 -4.18 -10.01
N ASN A 311 17.36 -3.77 -10.73
CA ASN A 311 17.30 -2.82 -11.86
C ASN A 311 16.80 -1.42 -11.48
N LEU A 312 16.94 -1.04 -10.21
CA LEU A 312 16.55 0.26 -9.69
C LEU A 312 17.75 0.98 -9.08
N ASN A 313 17.75 2.30 -9.18
CA ASN A 313 18.63 3.18 -8.42
C ASN A 313 17.86 3.70 -7.22
N TRP A 314 18.54 3.76 -6.07
CA TRP A 314 17.97 4.02 -4.77
C TRP A 314 18.65 5.25 -4.17
N THR A 315 17.86 6.21 -3.72
CA THR A 315 18.36 7.37 -2.98
C THR A 315 17.62 7.46 -1.67
N ASN A 316 18.37 7.61 -0.57
CA ASN A 316 17.86 7.65 0.80
C ASN A 316 17.08 6.39 1.21
N VAL A 317 17.49 5.23 0.69
CA VAL A 317 16.94 3.92 1.10
C VAL A 317 18.03 3.09 1.73
N TRP A 318 17.77 2.65 2.95
CA TRP A 318 18.60 1.70 3.69
C TRP A 318 17.84 0.39 3.84
N TYR A 319 18.55 -0.70 4.06
CA TYR A 319 17.97 -1.94 4.56
C TYR A 319 18.27 -2.06 6.06
N VAL A 320 17.34 -2.62 6.82
CA VAL A 320 17.48 -2.89 8.26
C VAL A 320 17.02 -4.31 8.54
N ASN A 321 17.82 -5.06 9.29
CA ASN A 321 17.43 -6.34 9.85
C ASN A 321 16.46 -6.04 10.99
N ALA A 322 15.18 -6.35 10.79
CA ALA A 322 14.15 -5.99 11.75
C ALA A 322 14.39 -6.61 13.13
N SER A 323 15.03 -7.79 13.19
CA SER A 323 15.35 -8.45 14.47
C SER A 323 16.36 -7.70 15.33
N THR A 324 17.12 -6.76 14.75
CA THR A 324 18.10 -5.95 15.49
C THR A 324 17.52 -4.67 16.07
N GLU A 325 16.31 -4.31 15.67
CA GLU A 325 15.55 -3.16 16.17
C GLU A 325 14.21 -3.64 16.72
N PRO A 326 14.23 -4.48 17.78
CA PRO A 326 13.01 -4.96 18.37
C PRO A 326 12.20 -3.80 18.92
N THR A 327 10.87 -3.94 18.99
CA THR A 327 9.95 -2.86 19.41
C THR A 327 9.98 -1.66 18.45
N SER A 328 9.90 -1.94 17.15
CA SER A 328 9.78 -0.91 16.13
C SER A 328 8.80 -1.33 15.05
N GLY A 329 8.38 -0.38 14.22
CA GLY A 329 7.63 -0.67 13.01
C GLY A 329 8.36 -1.57 12.02
N TYR A 330 9.70 -1.70 12.13
CA TYR A 330 10.48 -2.58 11.26
C TYR A 330 10.04 -4.04 11.40
N GLU A 331 9.77 -4.51 12.62
CA GLU A 331 9.30 -5.88 12.88
C GLU A 331 7.95 -6.16 12.21
N TYR A 332 7.07 -5.16 12.21
CA TYR A 332 5.75 -5.28 11.61
C TYR A 332 5.78 -5.16 10.09
N ALA A 333 6.77 -4.50 9.49
CA ALA A 333 6.89 -4.42 8.02
C ALA A 333 7.43 -5.70 7.38
N VAL A 334 8.17 -6.53 8.11
CA VAL A 334 8.73 -7.79 7.58
C VAL A 334 7.61 -8.70 7.11
N THR A 335 7.59 -8.94 5.81
CA THR A 335 6.74 -9.97 5.20
C THR A 335 7.59 -11.10 4.65
N SER A 336 8.80 -10.77 4.20
CA SER A 336 9.88 -11.70 3.87
C SER A 336 11.08 -11.39 4.75
N PRO A 337 11.44 -12.28 5.68
CA PRO A 337 12.54 -12.02 6.61
C PRO A 337 13.92 -12.22 5.95
N PRO A 338 14.96 -11.54 6.46
CA PRO A 338 14.95 -10.74 7.70
C PRO A 338 14.97 -9.21 7.50
N PHE A 339 15.03 -8.70 6.27
CA PHE A 339 15.31 -7.30 6.01
C PHE A 339 14.08 -6.53 5.53
N VAL A 340 14.03 -5.23 5.86
CA VAL A 340 13.07 -4.27 5.30
C VAL A 340 13.81 -3.08 4.74
N GLY A 341 13.22 -2.41 3.74
CA GLY A 341 13.64 -1.09 3.30
C GLY A 341 13.19 -0.02 4.30
N THR A 342 14.02 1.02 4.51
CA THR A 342 13.70 2.17 5.37
C THR A 342 14.23 3.46 4.77
N ASN A 343 13.66 4.58 5.20
CA ASN A 343 14.10 5.93 4.87
C ASN A 343 14.67 6.63 6.12
N PRO A 344 15.98 6.49 6.40
CA PRO A 344 16.56 6.96 7.66
C PRO A 344 16.33 8.45 7.88
N GLY A 345 15.99 8.85 9.10
CA GLY A 345 15.67 10.23 9.47
C GLY A 345 14.38 10.77 8.85
N GLY A 346 13.56 9.94 8.21
CA GLY A 346 12.41 10.40 7.43
C GLY A 346 12.78 11.08 6.11
N ALA A 347 13.98 10.81 5.58
CA ALA A 347 14.42 11.37 4.32
C ALA A 347 13.48 10.98 3.16
N THR A 348 13.37 11.85 2.15
CA THR A 348 12.58 11.53 0.95
C THR A 348 13.27 10.42 0.17
N VAL A 349 12.55 9.32 -0.04
CA VAL A 349 12.99 8.22 -0.88
C VAL A 349 12.83 8.61 -2.34
N LYS A 350 13.83 8.30 -3.16
CA LYS A 350 13.72 8.37 -4.62
C LYS A 350 14.18 7.05 -5.22
N ILE A 351 13.35 6.53 -6.12
CA ILE A 351 13.59 5.31 -6.89
C ILE A 351 13.54 5.68 -8.36
N THR A 352 14.55 5.32 -9.13
CA THR A 352 14.53 5.45 -10.59
C THR A 352 14.95 4.15 -11.25
N SER A 353 14.61 3.99 -12.52
CA SER A 353 15.13 2.87 -13.31
C SER A 353 16.64 2.96 -13.49
N ALA A 354 17.36 1.85 -13.30
CA ALA A 354 18.81 1.80 -13.45
C ALA A 354 19.27 1.81 -14.92
N ASN A 355 18.42 1.32 -15.83
CA ASN A 355 18.70 1.23 -17.27
C ASN A 355 17.86 2.22 -18.11
N GLY A 356 17.14 3.15 -17.46
CA GLY A 356 16.28 4.13 -18.12
C GLY A 356 14.95 3.59 -18.67
N THR A 357 14.66 2.30 -18.47
CA THR A 357 13.35 1.73 -18.84
C THR A 357 12.24 2.26 -17.95
N SER A 358 11.07 2.49 -18.53
CA SER A 358 9.87 2.80 -17.77
C SER A 358 9.46 1.63 -16.87
N PHE A 359 8.78 1.94 -15.78
CA PHE A 359 8.19 0.94 -14.90
C PHE A 359 6.80 1.34 -14.40
N ALA A 360 6.08 0.37 -13.84
CA ALA A 360 4.88 0.59 -13.05
C ALA A 360 5.16 0.27 -11.60
N PHE A 361 4.56 1.05 -10.70
CA PHE A 361 4.50 0.77 -9.27
C PHE A 361 3.16 0.10 -8.98
N ASP A 362 3.18 -1.18 -8.63
CA ASP A 362 1.96 -1.97 -8.46
C ASP A 362 1.50 -1.95 -7.00
N SER A 363 2.40 -2.28 -6.07
CA SER A 363 2.11 -2.28 -4.63
C SER A 363 3.36 -2.28 -3.75
N VAL A 364 3.17 -2.03 -2.46
CA VAL A 364 4.18 -2.19 -1.40
C VAL A 364 3.50 -2.38 -0.04
N ILE A 365 4.17 -3.09 0.88
CA ILE A 365 3.76 -3.20 2.28
C ILE A 365 4.54 -2.17 3.08
N VAL A 366 3.87 -1.34 3.87
CA VAL A 366 4.51 -0.25 4.62
C VAL A 366 3.99 -0.21 6.06
N THR A 367 4.87 0.16 6.98
CA THR A 367 4.55 0.59 8.35
C THR A 367 5.31 1.88 8.66
N SER A 368 4.89 2.61 9.70
CA SER A 368 5.73 3.65 10.29
C SER A 368 6.67 3.03 11.32
N ALA A 369 7.91 3.49 11.43
CA ALA A 369 8.86 2.90 12.36
C ALA A 369 8.58 3.28 13.82
N TRP A 370 8.21 4.55 14.05
CA TRP A 370 8.17 5.14 15.40
C TRP A 370 6.93 5.98 15.72
N ARG A 371 6.09 6.27 14.72
CA ARG A 371 4.99 7.24 14.84
C ARG A 371 3.68 6.67 14.36
N ASP A 372 2.63 6.84 15.14
CA ASP A 372 1.27 6.59 14.70
C ASP A 372 0.78 7.72 13.80
N ASP A 373 -0.14 7.39 12.88
CA ASP A 373 -0.70 8.31 11.88
C ASP A 373 0.37 9.06 11.06
N LEU A 374 1.49 8.39 10.76
CA LEU A 374 2.51 8.95 9.88
C LEU A 374 1.94 9.07 8.46
N TYR A 375 1.95 10.28 7.90
CA TYR A 375 1.42 10.53 6.57
C TYR A 375 2.47 10.24 5.51
N TRP A 376 2.16 9.32 4.59
CA TRP A 376 3.03 8.83 3.54
C TRP A 376 2.45 9.15 2.17
N VAL A 377 3.22 9.82 1.33
CA VAL A 377 2.80 10.31 0.02
C VAL A 377 3.67 9.71 -1.07
N ILE A 378 3.03 9.18 -2.11
CA ILE A 378 3.68 8.72 -3.32
C ILE A 378 3.59 9.82 -4.37
N TYR A 379 4.70 10.09 -5.05
CA TYR A 379 4.72 10.85 -6.30
C TYR A 379 5.36 10.02 -7.40
N GLY A 380 4.63 9.77 -8.48
CA GLY A 380 5.13 9.14 -9.70
C GLY A 380 5.38 10.17 -10.78
N TYR A 381 6.52 10.07 -11.47
CA TYR A 381 6.88 10.97 -12.57
C TYR A 381 7.21 10.21 -13.84
N ARG A 382 6.95 10.87 -14.98
CA ARG A 382 7.43 10.50 -16.30
C ARG A 382 7.99 11.74 -16.98
N ASN A 383 9.26 11.69 -17.37
CA ASN A 383 10.01 12.78 -17.99
C ASN A 383 9.88 14.11 -17.20
N GLY A 384 9.92 14.02 -15.87
CA GLY A 384 9.78 15.17 -14.97
C GLY A 384 8.34 15.68 -14.77
N VAL A 385 7.33 15.10 -15.42
CA VAL A 385 5.92 15.43 -15.21
C VAL A 385 5.33 14.48 -14.16
N ASN A 386 4.72 15.04 -13.12
CA ASN A 386 4.01 14.24 -12.12
C ASN A 386 2.75 13.62 -12.74
N THR A 387 2.65 12.30 -12.73
CA THR A 387 1.53 11.54 -13.28
C THR A 387 0.66 10.92 -12.19
N VAL A 388 1.17 10.77 -10.96
CA VAL A 388 0.44 10.18 -9.84
C VAL A 388 0.80 10.84 -8.52
N ALA A 389 -0.23 11.18 -7.73
CA ALA A 389 -0.10 11.53 -6.32
C ALA A 389 -1.14 10.77 -5.47
N GLY A 390 -0.72 10.19 -4.36
CA GLY A 390 -1.60 9.52 -3.40
C GLY A 390 -1.03 9.55 -1.99
N GLY A 391 -1.88 9.78 -1.00
CA GLY A 391 -1.49 9.89 0.41
C GLY A 391 -2.18 8.85 1.28
N PHE A 392 -1.45 8.32 2.26
CA PHE A 392 -1.88 7.25 3.16
C PHE A 392 -1.43 7.56 4.58
N TYR A 393 -2.20 7.12 5.58
CA TYR A 393 -1.77 7.14 6.97
C TYR A 393 -1.31 5.75 7.38
N MET A 394 -0.20 5.70 8.10
CA MET A 394 0.44 4.46 8.52
C MET A 394 0.55 4.41 10.04
N GLN A 395 0.56 3.19 10.56
CA GLN A 395 0.63 2.90 11.98
C GLN A 395 1.85 2.03 12.26
N VAL A 396 2.36 2.07 13.49
CA VAL A 396 3.56 1.30 13.85
C VAL A 396 3.25 -0.20 13.88
N ALA A 397 2.12 -0.58 14.48
CA ALA A 397 1.78 -1.98 14.76
C ALA A 397 0.97 -2.67 13.64
N ASN A 398 0.65 -1.97 12.54
CA ASN A 398 -0.21 -2.51 11.49
C ASN A 398 0.40 -2.29 10.10
N GLN A 399 0.56 -3.38 9.34
CA GLN A 399 0.90 -3.32 7.93
C GLN A 399 -0.18 -2.61 7.13
N THR A 400 0.25 -1.69 6.28
CA THR A 400 -0.60 -1.04 5.28
C THR A 400 -0.15 -1.48 3.90
N ILE A 401 -1.02 -2.14 3.15
CA ILE A 401 -0.76 -2.49 1.75
C ILE A 401 -1.21 -1.31 0.89
N ILE A 402 -0.24 -0.71 0.21
CA ILE A 402 -0.49 0.39 -0.72
C ILE A 402 -0.43 -0.19 -2.13
N SER A 403 -1.44 0.10 -2.95
CA SER A 403 -1.49 -0.34 -4.34
C SER A 403 -1.87 0.80 -5.28
N CYS A 404 -1.33 0.79 -6.50
CA CYS A 404 -1.56 1.85 -7.47
C CYS A 404 -1.69 1.31 -8.89
N GLY A 405 -2.89 0.86 -9.26
CA GLY A 405 -3.14 0.33 -10.61
C GLY A 405 -3.00 1.35 -11.76
N SER A 406 -2.88 2.65 -11.46
CA SER A 406 -2.65 3.73 -12.44
C SER A 406 -1.20 4.25 -12.46
N CYS A 407 -0.33 3.76 -11.58
CA CYS A 407 1.07 4.17 -11.51
C CYS A 407 1.89 3.44 -12.57
N THR A 408 1.61 3.71 -13.84
CA THR A 408 2.27 3.07 -15.00
C THR A 408 3.16 4.06 -15.75
N ASN A 409 4.12 3.53 -16.51
CA ASN A 409 5.01 4.32 -17.37
C ASN A 409 5.78 5.42 -16.61
N LEU A 410 6.25 5.10 -15.40
CA LEU A 410 7.05 5.98 -14.55
C LEU A 410 8.54 5.82 -14.89
N ASP A 411 9.32 6.88 -14.73
CA ASP A 411 10.79 6.81 -14.66
C ASP A 411 11.34 7.05 -13.26
N THR A 412 10.54 7.71 -12.41
CA THR A 412 10.89 8.13 -11.07
C THR A 412 9.70 7.97 -10.15
N LEU A 413 9.97 7.44 -8.96
CA LEU A 413 9.01 7.29 -7.86
C LEU A 413 9.60 7.93 -6.62
N TYR A 414 8.81 8.71 -5.89
CA TYR A 414 9.17 9.29 -4.61
C TYR A 414 8.24 8.82 -3.52
N PHE A 415 8.82 8.57 -2.34
CA PHE A 415 8.07 8.41 -1.10
C PHE A 415 8.44 9.53 -0.13
N VAL A 416 7.43 10.25 0.34
CA VAL A 416 7.59 11.40 1.23
C VAL A 416 6.76 11.16 2.49
N VAL A 417 7.39 11.34 3.64
CA VAL A 417 6.77 11.17 4.96
C VAL A 417 6.63 12.49 5.69
N SER A 418 5.58 12.64 6.49
CA SER A 418 5.38 13.80 7.37
C SER A 418 4.36 13.51 8.48
N GLY A 419 4.36 14.33 9.53
CA GLY A 419 3.32 14.29 10.56
C GLY A 419 3.41 13.08 11.50
N GLY A 420 2.26 12.64 11.98
CA GLY A 420 2.13 11.58 12.98
C GLY A 420 2.53 11.98 14.40
N THR A 421 2.16 11.15 15.37
CA THR A 421 2.47 11.29 16.79
C THR A 421 3.41 10.17 17.25
N PRO A 422 4.40 10.44 18.13
CA PRO A 422 5.22 9.36 18.69
C PRO A 422 4.38 8.23 19.25
N HIS A 423 4.70 6.98 18.89
CA HIS A 423 3.99 5.80 19.37
C HIS A 423 4.22 5.61 20.87
N VAL A 424 3.15 5.37 21.62
CA VAL A 424 3.24 5.14 23.06
C VAL A 424 4.02 3.86 23.34
N GLY A 425 5.10 3.96 24.11
CA GLY A 425 5.91 2.81 24.50
C GLY A 425 7.18 2.61 23.67
N LEU A 426 7.40 3.40 22.61
CA LEU A 426 8.67 3.42 21.89
C LEU A 426 9.55 4.59 22.33
N ALA A 427 10.85 4.35 22.44
CA ALA A 427 11.81 5.37 22.87
C ALA A 427 12.20 6.35 21.75
N GLN A 428 12.09 5.92 20.49
CA GLN A 428 12.43 6.72 19.32
C GLN A 428 11.19 7.46 18.78
N THR A 429 11.41 8.60 18.11
CA THR A 429 10.33 9.48 17.63
C THR A 429 10.56 9.99 16.21
N GLY A 430 11.41 9.33 15.43
CA GLY A 430 11.76 9.78 14.10
C GLY A 430 10.61 9.60 13.10
N TYR A 431 10.80 10.12 11.88
CA TYR A 431 9.79 10.06 10.81
C TYR A 431 10.04 8.90 9.84
N GLU A 432 10.84 7.92 10.24
CA GLU A 432 11.14 6.75 9.43
C GLU A 432 9.88 5.91 9.18
N SER A 433 9.85 5.32 8.00
CA SER A 433 8.90 4.31 7.56
C SER A 433 9.67 3.07 7.15
N ALA A 434 9.05 1.91 7.30
CA ALA A 434 9.58 0.63 6.90
C ALA A 434 8.73 0.08 5.76
N PHE A 435 9.36 -0.47 4.72
CA PHE A 435 8.63 -1.06 3.61
C PHE A 435 9.28 -2.33 3.08
N ASP A 436 8.45 -3.26 2.63
CA ASP A 436 8.83 -4.58 2.14
C ASP A 436 7.91 -5.00 0.98
N ASN A 437 8.29 -6.03 0.24
CA ASN A 437 7.55 -6.57 -0.92
C ASN A 437 7.12 -5.48 -1.91
N LEU A 438 8.05 -4.58 -2.26
CA LEU A 438 7.81 -3.58 -3.29
C LEU A 438 7.67 -4.26 -4.64
N CYS A 439 6.48 -4.17 -5.22
CA CYS A 439 6.13 -4.74 -6.50
C CYS A 439 6.23 -3.71 -7.62
N ILE A 440 7.12 -3.99 -8.56
CA ILE A 440 7.38 -3.17 -9.74
C ILE A 440 7.33 -4.02 -11.01
N SER A 441 6.78 -3.43 -12.07
CA SER A 441 6.72 -4.00 -13.41
C SER A 441 7.46 -3.18 -14.45
N PHE A 442 8.39 -3.78 -15.19
CA PHE A 442 9.14 -3.10 -16.25
C PHE A 442 8.52 -3.32 -17.64
N GLY A 443 8.81 -2.41 -18.58
CA GLY A 443 8.55 -2.62 -20.02
C GLY A 443 7.25 -2.00 -20.54
N TYR A 444 6.98 -0.73 -20.19
CA TYR A 444 5.82 0.04 -20.66
C TYR A 444 6.14 1.04 -21.76
#